data_AF-A0A9N9HLD9-F1
#
_entry.id   AF-A0A9N9HLD9-F1
#
_cell.length_a   1.000
_cell.length_b   1.000
_cell.length_c   1.000
_cell.angle_alpha   90.00
_cell.angle_beta   90.00
_cell.angle_gamma   90.00
#
_symmetry.space_group_name_H-M   'P 1'
#
loop_
_entity.id
_entity.type
_entity.pdbx_description
1 polymer ?
#
loop_
_entity_poly.entity_id
_entity_poly.type
_entity_poly.pdbx_seq_one_letter_code
_entity_poly.pdbx_strand_id
1 'polypeptide(L)' 'MGRIHKEYYSANARYLSDEAIQEIKGSMGMVPDAINAMAKKYHINHYRVIDYMENRE' A
#
# COMPACT_ATOMS: atom_id res chain seq x y z
N MET A 1 8.38 -7.86 24.17
CA MET A 1 8.73 -8.27 22.79
C MET A 1 8.65 -7.06 21.88
N GLY A 2 9.79 -6.39 21.63
CA GLY A 2 9.86 -5.32 20.63
C GLY A 2 9.90 -5.92 19.23
N ARG A 3 8.80 -5.80 18.48
CA ARG A 3 8.81 -6.08 17.04
C ARG A 3 9.15 -4.78 16.32
N ILE A 4 10.44 -4.47 16.29
CA ILE A 4 10.98 -3.45 15.41
C ILE A 4 10.94 -4.03 14.00
N HIS A 5 9.85 -3.80 13.26
CA HIS A 5 9.81 -3.96 11.81
C HIS A 5 9.92 -2.56 11.20
N LYS A 6 11.10 -1.95 11.29
CA LYS A 6 11.34 -0.57 10.81
C LYS A 6 12.51 -0.46 9.84
N GLU A 7 12.77 -1.47 9.00
CA GLU A 7 13.90 -1.38 8.04
C GLU A 7 13.61 -1.98 6.65
N TYR A 8 12.36 -1.97 6.17
CA TYR A 8 12.05 -2.39 4.80
C TYR A 8 11.60 -1.26 3.87
N TYR A 9 11.89 0.00 4.21
CA TYR A 9 11.63 1.12 3.30
C TYR A 9 12.95 1.57 2.66
N SER A 10 13.37 0.82 1.65
CA SER A 10 14.43 1.22 0.73
C SER A 10 14.09 2.59 0.13
N ALA A 11 15.03 3.52 0.19
CA ALA A 11 14.91 4.95 -0.12
C ALA A 11 14.49 5.31 -1.58
N ASN A 12 14.01 4.35 -2.36
CA ASN A 12 13.42 4.50 -3.69
C ASN A 12 11.91 4.24 -3.73
N ALA A 13 11.28 4.01 -2.58
CA ALA A 13 9.84 3.91 -2.47
C ALA A 13 9.21 5.25 -2.87
N ARG A 14 8.65 5.34 -4.09
CA ARG A 14 7.85 6.50 -4.53
C ARG A 14 6.84 6.82 -3.42
N TYR A 15 6.96 8.02 -2.83
CA TYR A 15 6.04 8.50 -1.82
C TYR A 15 4.67 8.62 -2.50
N LEU A 16 3.68 7.89 -1.99
CA LEU A 16 2.31 8.03 -2.43
C LEU A 16 1.71 9.26 -1.76
N SER A 17 0.96 10.04 -2.54
CA SER A 17 0.15 11.13 -1.99
C SER A 17 -0.96 10.56 -1.11
N ASP A 18 -1.42 11.36 -0.14
CA ASP A 18 -2.50 10.98 0.77
C ASP A 18 -3.78 10.54 0.02
N GLU A 19 -4.10 11.25 -1.07
CA GLU A 19 -5.20 10.90 -1.98
C GLU A 19 -5.05 9.49 -2.59
N ALA A 20 -3.83 9.09 -2.93
CA ALA A 20 -3.57 7.76 -3.49
C ALA A 20 -3.73 6.66 -2.43
N ILE A 21 -3.32 6.94 -1.18
CA ILE A 21 -3.54 6.01 -0.06
C ILE A 21 -5.03 5.87 0.22
N GLN A 22 -5.78 6.98 0.16
CA GLN A 22 -7.23 6.98 0.35
C GLN A 22 -7.95 6.21 -0.77
N GLU A 23 -7.47 6.33 -2.02
CA GLU A 23 -7.98 5.55 -3.15
C GLU A 23 -7.69 4.05 -3.00
N ILE A 24 -6.47 3.69 -2.55
CA ILE A 24 -6.10 2.30 -2.24
C ILE A 24 -7.02 1.72 -1.16
N LYS A 25 -7.24 2.46 -0.06
CA LYS A 25 -8.15 2.06 1.03
C LYS A 25 -9.60 1.90 0.53
N GLY A 26 -10.08 2.84 -0.29
CA GLY A 26 -11.43 2.83 -0.85
C GLY A 26 -11.68 1.77 -1.94
N SER A 27 -10.62 1.25 -2.56
CA SER A 27 -10.75 0.23 -3.60
C SER A 27 -11.11 -1.16 -3.06
N MET A 28 -10.97 -1.38 -1.75
CA MET A 28 -11.32 -2.63 -1.09
C MET A 28 -12.83 -2.89 -1.21
N GLY A 29 -13.20 -3.93 -1.96
CA GLY A 29 -14.61 -4.31 -2.16
C GLY A 29 -15.32 -3.60 -3.32
N MET A 30 -14.72 -2.56 -3.93
CA MET A 30 -15.23 -1.95 -5.16
C MET A 30 -14.59 -2.55 -6.42
N VAL A 31 -13.30 -2.90 -6.35
CA VAL A 31 -12.54 -3.40 -7.49
C VAL A 31 -12.22 -4.89 -7.29
N PRO A 32 -12.59 -5.78 -8.23
CA PRO A 32 -12.07 -7.13 -8.22
C PRO A 32 -10.55 -7.10 -8.41
N ASP A 33 -9.81 -7.80 -7.56
CA ASP A 33 -8.34 -7.81 -7.57
C ASP A 33 -7.72 -6.41 -7.32
N ALA A 34 -8.34 -5.62 -6.42
CA ALA A 34 -7.90 -4.28 -6.02
C ALA A 34 -6.39 -4.17 -5.74
N ILE A 35 -5.81 -5.21 -5.13
CA ILE A 35 -4.38 -5.27 -4.79
C ILE A 35 -3.51 -5.13 -6.05
N ASN A 36 -3.82 -5.88 -7.10
CA ASN A 36 -3.05 -5.89 -8.33
C ASN A 36 -3.34 -4.65 -9.19
N ALA A 37 -4.60 -4.21 -9.21
CA ALA A 37 -4.99 -2.99 -9.89
C ALA A 37 -4.22 -1.78 -9.34
N MET A 38 -4.15 -1.65 -8.02
CA MET A 38 -3.45 -0.54 -7.36
C MET A 38 -1.93 -0.69 -7.41
N ALA A 39 -1.40 -1.91 -7.27
CA ALA A 39 0.03 -2.17 -7.45
C ALA A 39 0.50 -1.73 -8.85
N LYS A 40 -0.27 -2.07 -9.88
CA LYS A 40 0.02 -1.69 -11.27
C LYS A 40 -0.16 -0.20 -11.51
N LYS A 41 -1.25 0.41 -11.02
CA LYS A 41 -1.56 1.84 -11.20
C LYS A 41 -0.49 2.74 -10.59
N TYR A 42 -0.04 2.40 -9.39
CA TYR A 42 0.92 3.21 -8.65
C TYR A 42 2.37 2.74 -8.80
N HIS A 43 2.60 1.67 -9.57
CA HIS A 43 3.91 1.03 -9.70
C HIS A 43 4.55 0.71 -8.35
N ILE A 44 3.72 0.21 -7.42
CA ILE A 44 4.16 -0.21 -6.08
C ILE A 44 4.00 -1.72 -5.93
N ASN A 45 4.69 -2.28 -4.95
CA ASN A 45 4.58 -3.69 -4.63
C ASN A 45 3.19 -4.02 -4.05
N HIS A 46 2.63 -5.18 -4.42
CA HIS A 46 1.39 -5.74 -3.87
C HIS A 46 1.38 -5.74 -2.34
N TYR A 47 2.51 -6.04 -1.69
CA TYR A 47 2.62 -6.03 -0.23
C TYR A 47 2.40 -4.64 0.38
N ARG A 48 2.82 -3.54 -0.30
CA ARG A 48 2.54 -2.18 0.17
C ARG A 48 1.06 -1.84 0.05
N VAL A 49 0.41 -2.30 -1.02
CA VAL A 49 -1.03 -2.09 -1.18
C VAL A 49 -1.80 -2.73 -0.03
N ILE A 50 -1.43 -3.97 0.33
CA ILE A 50 -2.01 -4.69 1.47
C ILE A 50 -1.74 -3.94 2.79
N ASP A 51 -0.52 -3.44 3.00
CA ASP A 51 -0.16 -2.67 4.20
C ASP A 51 -1.01 -1.39 4.36
N TYR A 52 -1.20 -0.63 3.27
CA TYR A 52 -2.08 0.54 3.23
C TYR A 52 -3.55 0.19 3.45
N MET A 53 -3.98 -0.96 2.93
CA MET A 53 -5.33 -1.48 3.04
C MET A 53 -5.66 -1.96 4.46
N GLU A 54 -4.74 -2.66 5.11
CA GLU A 54 -4.91 -3.20 6.46
C GLU A 54 -4.73 -2.13 7.56
N ASN A 55 -4.41 -0.87 7.21
CA ASN A 55 -4.12 0.20 8.17
C ASN A 55 -3.09 -0.23 9.24
N ARG A 56 -2.03 -0.93 8.84
CA ARG A 56 -0.87 -1.16 9.71
C ARG A 56 -0.02 0.12 9.77
N GLU A 57 -0.60 1.18 10.33
CA GLU A 57 0.19 2.34 10.80
C GLU A 57 1.02 1.98 12.05
#